data_AF-A0A662SLZ9-F1
#
_entry.id   AF-A0A662SLZ9-F1
#
_cell.length_a   1.000
_cell.length_b   1.000
_cell.length_c   1.000
_cell.angle_alpha   90.00
_cell.angle_beta   90.00
_cell.angle_gamma   90.00
#
_symmetry.space_group_name_H-M   'P 1'
#
loop_
_entity.id
_entity.type
_entity.pdbx_description
1 polymer ?
#
loop_
_entity_poly.entity_id
_entity_poly.type
_entity_poly.pdbx_seq_one_letter_code
_entity_poly.pdbx_strand_id
1 'polypeptide(L)'
;MRDPYVERLLELSGDRSLFQKSPDQLLDLRRSLFRDYLRYLARRSERYSQYFEAVGVDPSSADLEEDLPRLALPADVLRGEEMDRLLVGEPEPGGRVFMSSGTTMREPVRIYRGPSELEAMVRANTLLFEYVYGGVLREGVALFMAAPELRERLNFVAFVDMCLERKGIELIYAMRLVEGEGPVWKRLELDKDAVVRFLKAREEPKLFFTAPAGVYLMCRKFSSMGGVKRALYRMLTGAPPVDLGRGPGQHPVEGPLH
;
A
#
# COMPACT_ATOMS: atom_id res chain seq x y z
N MET A 1 26.12 1.75 12.13
CA MET A 1 26.45 0.32 11.94
C MET A 1 25.25 -0.33 11.25
N ARG A 2 25.43 -1.01 10.11
CA ARG A 2 24.31 -1.61 9.36
C ARG A 2 23.84 -2.87 10.11
N ASP A 3 22.53 -3.00 10.35
CA ASP A 3 21.97 -4.15 11.07
C ASP A 3 21.80 -5.35 10.14
N PRO A 4 22.22 -6.57 10.51
CA PRO A 4 22.07 -7.75 9.66
C PRO A 4 20.62 -8.02 9.23
N TYR A 5 19.64 -7.74 10.10
CA TYR A 5 18.22 -7.90 9.74
C TYR A 5 17.80 -6.90 8.66
N VAL A 6 18.22 -5.64 8.80
CA VAL A 6 17.89 -4.57 7.86
C VAL A 6 18.56 -4.81 6.50
N GLU A 7 19.82 -5.27 6.48
CA GLU A 7 20.51 -5.65 5.25
C GLU A 7 19.79 -6.78 4.52
N ARG A 8 19.42 -7.84 5.24
CA ARG A 8 18.67 -8.96 4.67
C ARG A 8 17.31 -8.53 4.12
N LEU A 9 16.59 -7.65 4.80
CA LEU A 9 15.34 -7.08 4.27
C LEU A 9 15.57 -6.30 2.97
N LEU A 10 16.63 -5.49 2.91
CA LEU A 10 16.96 -4.71 1.71
C LEU A 10 17.37 -5.60 0.53
N GLU A 11 18.08 -6.71 0.78
CA GLU A 11 18.39 -7.71 -0.23
C GLU A 11 17.13 -8.40 -0.75
N LEU A 12 16.28 -8.91 0.15
CA LEU A 12 15.04 -9.58 -0.21
C LEU A 12 14.06 -8.64 -0.94
N SER A 13 14.04 -7.36 -0.59
CA SER A 13 13.21 -6.37 -1.29
C SER A 13 13.57 -6.18 -2.76
N GLY A 14 14.80 -6.56 -3.15
CA GLY A 14 15.29 -6.57 -4.52
C GLY A 14 15.27 -7.93 -5.20
N ASP A 15 14.84 -9.00 -4.53
CA ASP A 15 14.93 -10.37 -5.01
C ASP A 15 13.69 -10.78 -5.84
N ARG A 16 13.86 -10.83 -7.16
CA ARG A 16 12.82 -11.30 -8.10
C ARG A 16 12.50 -12.78 -7.96
N SER A 17 13.41 -13.59 -7.41
CA SER A 17 13.17 -15.02 -7.24
C SER A 17 12.03 -15.30 -6.26
N LEU A 18 11.67 -14.34 -5.40
CA LEU A 18 10.54 -14.44 -4.48
C LEU A 18 9.22 -14.76 -5.19
N PHE A 19 9.00 -14.28 -6.41
CA PHE A 19 7.79 -14.55 -7.19
C PHE A 19 7.75 -15.97 -7.79
N GLN A 20 8.86 -16.69 -7.76
CA GLN A 20 8.99 -18.06 -8.28
C GLN A 20 8.99 -19.11 -7.15
N LYS A 21 9.00 -18.68 -5.89
CA LYS A 21 9.00 -19.58 -4.74
C LYS A 21 7.62 -20.22 -4.56
N SER A 22 7.63 -21.49 -4.17
CA SER A 22 6.44 -22.21 -3.72
C SER A 22 5.89 -21.62 -2.41
N PRO A 23 4.61 -21.88 -2.08
CA PRO A 23 4.03 -21.50 -0.80
C PRO A 23 4.86 -21.95 0.42
N ASP A 24 5.40 -23.17 0.40
CA ASP A 24 6.19 -23.71 1.51
C ASP A 24 7.52 -22.98 1.67
N GLN A 25 8.22 -22.71 0.56
CA GLN A 25 9.46 -21.91 0.59
C GLN A 25 9.22 -20.48 1.12
N LEU A 26 8.06 -19.89 0.79
CA LEU A 26 7.68 -18.58 1.32
C LEU A 26 7.32 -18.64 2.81
N LEU A 27 6.70 -19.73 3.27
CA LEU A 27 6.39 -19.94 4.67
C LEU A 27 7.67 -20.07 5.51
N ASP A 28 8.64 -20.88 5.05
CA ASP A 28 9.93 -21.03 5.71
C ASP A 28 10.69 -19.70 5.79
N LEU A 29 10.65 -18.92 4.70
CA LEU A 29 11.23 -17.58 4.69
C LEU A 29 10.54 -16.66 5.71
N ARG A 30 9.20 -16.67 5.80
CA ARG A 30 8.45 -15.87 6.79
C ARG A 30 8.79 -16.28 8.22
N ARG A 31 8.87 -17.57 8.52
CA ARG A 31 9.28 -18.09 9.84
C ARG A 31 10.68 -17.63 10.22
N SER A 32 11.63 -17.68 9.28
CA SER A 32 12.97 -17.15 9.51
C SER A 32 12.95 -15.64 9.78
N LEU A 33 12.28 -14.87 8.92
CA LEU A 33 12.22 -13.41 9.05
C LEU A 33 11.52 -12.97 10.33
N PHE A 34 10.51 -13.71 10.78
CA PHE A 34 9.83 -13.46 12.03
C PHE A 34 10.79 -13.52 13.22
N ARG A 35 11.57 -14.61 13.37
CA ARG A 35 12.59 -14.72 14.42
C ARG A 35 13.66 -13.64 14.30
N ASP A 36 14.12 -13.35 13.08
CA ASP A 36 15.10 -12.28 12.85
C ASP A 36 14.56 -10.91 13.28
N TYR A 37 13.28 -10.64 13.01
CA TYR A 37 12.61 -9.41 13.43
C TYR A 37 12.50 -9.31 14.96
N LEU A 38 12.07 -10.38 15.64
CA LEU A 38 11.99 -10.36 17.11
C LEU A 38 13.37 -10.14 17.74
N ARG A 39 14.42 -10.79 17.22
CA ARG A 39 15.81 -10.56 17.67
C ARG A 39 16.27 -9.14 17.38
N TYR A 40 15.89 -8.58 16.23
CA TYR A 40 16.16 -7.19 15.91
C TYR A 40 15.52 -6.25 16.95
N LEU A 41 14.24 -6.43 17.26
CA LEU A 41 13.52 -5.63 18.25
C LEU A 41 14.15 -5.75 19.65
N ALA A 42 14.40 -6.97 20.14
CA ALA A 42 14.96 -7.21 21.47
C ALA A 42 16.35 -6.58 21.64
N ARG A 43 17.20 -6.63 20.62
CA ARG A 43 18.55 -6.02 20.67
C ARG A 43 18.53 -4.49 20.65
N ARG A 44 17.47 -3.87 20.12
CA ARG A 44 17.38 -2.43 19.89
C ARG A 44 16.48 -1.70 20.86
N SER A 45 15.69 -2.42 21.66
CA SER A 45 14.73 -1.82 22.58
C SER A 45 14.52 -2.75 23.78
N GLU A 46 14.95 -2.29 24.96
CA GLU A 46 14.73 -3.01 26.22
C GLU A 46 13.25 -3.30 26.45
N ARG A 47 12.37 -2.36 26.09
CA ARG A 47 10.93 -2.52 26.17
C ARG A 47 10.41 -3.72 25.37
N TYR A 48 10.92 -3.94 24.16
CA TYR A 48 10.51 -5.12 23.38
C TYR A 48 11.05 -6.41 24.01
N SER A 49 12.26 -6.40 24.57
CA SER A 49 12.79 -7.54 25.34
C SER A 49 11.89 -7.89 26.52
N GLN A 50 11.53 -6.90 27.35
CA GLN A 50 10.62 -7.08 28.49
C GLN A 50 9.22 -7.52 28.06
N TYR A 51 8.71 -7.00 26.95
CA TYR A 51 7.42 -7.42 26.40
C TYR A 51 7.42 -8.89 26.01
N PHE A 52 8.45 -9.36 25.30
CA PHE A 52 8.58 -10.76 24.91
C PHE A 52 8.67 -11.70 26.11
N GLU A 53 9.43 -11.32 27.14
CA GLU A 53 9.48 -12.06 28.42
C GLU A 53 8.09 -12.16 29.06
N ALA A 54 7.35 -11.04 29.13
CA ALA A 54 6.03 -11.00 29.74
C ALA A 54 4.99 -11.89 29.02
N VAL A 55 5.10 -12.03 27.69
CA VAL A 55 4.21 -12.90 26.90
C VAL A 55 4.76 -14.32 26.70
N GLY A 56 5.92 -14.63 27.27
CA GLY A 56 6.55 -15.95 27.19
C GLY A 56 7.01 -16.33 25.78
N VAL A 57 7.46 -15.36 24.98
CA VAL A 57 7.98 -15.57 23.62
C VAL A 57 9.49 -15.43 23.62
N ASP A 58 10.21 -16.45 23.17
CA ASP A 58 11.66 -16.39 22.95
C ASP A 58 11.98 -16.03 21.49
N PRO A 59 12.57 -14.84 21.21
CA PRO A 59 12.95 -14.44 19.85
C PRO A 59 13.82 -15.45 19.09
N SER A 60 14.58 -16.31 19.78
CA SER A 60 15.49 -17.27 19.17
C SER A 60 14.78 -18.49 18.62
N SER A 61 13.67 -18.88 19.25
CA SER A 61 12.94 -20.12 18.96
C SER A 61 11.47 -19.90 18.58
N ALA A 62 11.02 -18.65 18.50
CA ALA A 62 9.63 -18.30 18.23
C ALA A 62 9.04 -19.00 16.99
N ASP A 63 7.82 -19.48 17.16
CA ASP A 63 6.99 -20.07 16.13
C ASP A 63 6.04 -19.00 15.57
N LEU A 64 6.03 -18.85 14.24
CA LEU A 64 5.26 -17.79 13.60
C LEU A 64 3.75 -17.98 13.83
N GLU A 65 3.26 -19.21 13.84
CA GLU A 65 1.85 -19.51 13.93
C GLU A 65 1.33 -19.48 15.37
N GLU A 66 2.14 -19.95 16.34
CA GLU A 66 1.76 -19.98 17.75
C GLU A 66 2.00 -18.65 18.48
N ASP A 67 3.10 -17.93 18.17
CA ASP A 67 3.52 -16.76 18.94
C ASP A 67 3.02 -15.44 18.35
N LEU A 68 2.82 -15.33 17.03
CA LEU A 68 2.33 -14.10 16.41
C LEU A 68 1.02 -13.58 17.03
N PRO A 69 0.02 -14.44 17.35
CA PRO A 69 -1.21 -13.98 18.01
C PRO A 69 -0.96 -13.33 19.39
N ARG A 70 0.07 -13.77 20.12
CA ARG A 70 0.45 -13.22 21.44
C ARG A 70 1.11 -11.85 21.34
N LEU A 71 1.70 -11.55 20.19
CA LEU A 71 2.39 -10.29 19.89
C LEU A 71 1.48 -9.23 19.26
N ALA A 72 0.20 -9.54 19.04
CA ALA A 72 -0.74 -8.66 18.36
C ALA A 72 -1.06 -7.42 19.22
N LEU A 73 -0.80 -6.23 18.67
CA LEU A 73 -1.18 -4.96 19.30
C LEU A 73 -2.50 -4.45 18.70
N PRO A 74 -3.46 -3.98 19.53
CA PRO A 74 -4.65 -3.31 19.02
C PRO A 74 -4.30 -2.06 18.20
N ALA A 75 -5.03 -1.80 17.12
CA ALA A 75 -4.81 -0.62 16.27
C ALA A 75 -5.02 0.73 17.01
N ASP A 76 -5.72 0.72 18.15
CA ASP A 76 -5.86 1.90 19.02
C ASP A 76 -4.52 2.33 19.65
N VAL A 77 -3.56 1.41 19.84
CA VAL A 77 -2.21 1.73 20.33
C VAL A 77 -1.39 2.52 19.30
N LEU A 78 -1.76 2.45 18.02
CA LEU A 78 -1.12 3.21 16.93
C LEU A 78 -1.70 4.63 16.77
N ARG A 79 -2.58 5.07 17.69
CA ARG A 79 -3.19 6.41 17.67
C ARG A 79 -2.58 7.30 18.75
N GLY A 80 -2.56 8.60 18.48
CA GLY A 80 -1.99 9.59 19.39
C GLY A 80 -0.47 9.47 19.55
N GLU A 81 0.03 9.86 20.73
CA GLU A 81 1.46 9.87 21.08
C GLU A 81 2.02 8.48 21.40
N GLU A 82 1.17 7.46 21.56
CA GLU A 82 1.60 6.08 21.85
C GLU A 82 2.39 5.45 20.70
N MET A 83 2.23 5.96 19.47
CA MET A 83 3.02 5.52 18.31
C MET A 83 4.51 5.77 18.51
N ASP A 84 4.89 6.90 19.11
CA ASP A 84 6.29 7.25 19.32
C ASP A 84 6.96 6.27 20.30
N ARG A 85 6.18 5.75 21.25
CA ARG A 85 6.67 4.69 22.15
C ARG A 85 6.98 3.42 21.38
N LEU A 86 6.24 3.11 20.31
CA LEU A 86 6.42 1.90 19.50
C LEU A 86 7.68 1.93 18.63
N LEU A 87 8.33 3.08 18.46
CA LEU A 87 9.53 3.21 17.65
C LEU A 87 10.71 2.44 18.23
N VAL A 88 11.56 1.96 17.32
CA VAL A 88 12.80 1.27 17.65
C VAL A 88 13.94 2.24 17.39
N GLY A 89 14.31 3.00 18.42
CA GLY A 89 15.23 4.12 18.31
C GLY A 89 14.55 5.42 17.88
N GLU A 90 15.37 6.45 17.70
CA GLU A 90 14.91 7.78 17.30
C GLU A 90 14.54 7.85 15.81
N PRO A 91 13.57 8.70 15.42
CA PRO A 91 13.28 8.99 14.01
C PRO A 91 14.53 9.44 13.25
N GLU A 92 14.88 8.69 12.21
CA GLU A 92 16.01 9.00 11.34
C GLU A 92 15.66 10.09 10.29
N PRO A 93 16.61 10.97 9.94
CA PRO A 93 16.46 11.90 8.83
C PRO A 93 16.11 11.20 7.52
N GLY A 94 15.14 11.74 6.78
CA GLY A 94 14.63 11.14 5.53
C GLY A 94 13.50 10.12 5.72
N GLY A 95 13.14 9.79 6.96
CA GLY A 95 11.91 9.07 7.26
C GLY A 95 10.65 9.90 6.99
N ARG A 96 9.51 9.22 6.86
CA ARG A 96 8.20 9.85 6.59
C ARG A 96 7.13 9.31 7.55
N VAL A 97 6.19 10.16 7.94
CA VAL A 97 5.00 9.76 8.71
C VAL A 97 3.82 9.68 7.76
N PHE A 98 3.19 8.52 7.69
CA PHE A 98 1.94 8.30 6.96
C PHE A 98 0.77 8.25 7.93
N MET A 99 -0.42 8.49 7.41
CA MET A 99 -1.68 8.43 8.12
C MET A 99 -2.67 7.49 7.41
N SER A 100 -3.51 6.81 8.17
CA SER A 100 -4.65 6.11 7.58
C SER A 100 -5.63 7.11 6.94
N SER A 101 -6.51 6.63 6.06
CA SER A 101 -7.53 7.47 5.39
C SER A 101 -8.58 8.09 6.31
N GLY A 102 -8.48 7.85 7.63
CA GLY A 102 -9.43 8.24 8.66
C GLY A 102 -10.67 7.34 8.68
N THR A 103 -11.17 7.06 9.87
CA THR A 103 -12.55 6.59 10.06
C THR A 103 -13.37 7.76 10.61
N THR A 104 -14.68 7.77 10.35
CA THR A 104 -15.59 8.92 10.57
C THR A 104 -15.65 9.46 12.00
N MET A 105 -15.00 8.82 12.98
CA MET A 105 -15.10 9.16 14.41
C MET A 105 -13.79 9.02 15.23
N ARG A 106 -12.62 8.70 14.63
CA ARG A 106 -11.35 8.59 15.37
C ARG A 106 -10.20 9.24 14.60
N GLU A 107 -9.23 9.76 15.35
CA GLU A 107 -7.97 10.24 14.76
C GLU A 107 -7.34 9.16 13.86
N PRO A 108 -6.80 9.56 12.69
CA PRO A 108 -6.08 8.64 11.83
C PRO A 108 -4.91 7.99 12.55
N VAL A 109 -4.71 6.70 12.30
CA VAL A 109 -3.50 5.99 12.75
C VAL A 109 -2.31 6.58 12.02
N ARG A 110 -1.25 6.92 12.76
CA ARG A 110 0.01 7.41 12.22
C ARG A 110 1.01 6.26 12.17
N ILE A 111 1.81 6.19 11.12
CA ILE A 111 2.87 5.18 10.96
C ILE A 111 4.10 5.90 10.45
N TYR A 112 5.14 5.96 11.29
CA TYR A 112 6.47 6.37 10.85
C TYR A 112 7.13 5.25 10.04
N ARG A 113 7.82 5.62 8.96
CA ARG A 113 8.65 4.74 8.14
C ARG A 113 10.04 5.36 8.03
N GLY A 114 11.04 4.63 8.50
CA GLY A 114 12.44 5.05 8.39
C GLY A 114 12.96 4.97 6.95
N PRO A 115 14.11 5.61 6.64
CA PRO A 115 14.70 5.60 5.30
C PRO A 115 14.92 4.20 4.71
N SER A 116 15.42 3.27 5.53
CA SER A 116 15.65 1.88 5.10
C SER A 116 14.35 1.13 4.81
N GLU A 117 13.28 1.40 5.57
CA GLU A 117 11.96 0.83 5.29
C GLU A 117 11.37 1.39 4.00
N LEU A 118 11.47 2.71 3.80
CA LEU A 118 11.04 3.37 2.56
C LEU A 118 11.78 2.79 1.35
N GLU A 119 13.10 2.60 1.46
CA GLU A 119 13.91 1.99 0.40
C GLU A 119 13.46 0.56 0.08
N ALA A 120 13.31 -0.28 1.10
CA ALA A 120 12.83 -1.66 0.94
C ALA A 120 11.43 -1.69 0.33
N MET A 121 10.53 -0.81 0.78
CA MET A 121 9.18 -0.69 0.25
C MET A 121 9.18 -0.30 -1.21
N VAL A 122 9.97 0.69 -1.63
CA VAL A 122 10.03 1.12 -3.03
C VAL A 122 10.60 0.01 -3.91
N ARG A 123 11.64 -0.70 -3.47
CA ARG A 123 12.19 -1.85 -4.20
C ARG A 123 11.16 -2.96 -4.37
N ALA A 124 10.55 -3.40 -3.28
CA ALA A 124 9.60 -4.50 -3.29
C ALA A 124 8.35 -4.17 -4.13
N ASN A 125 7.79 -2.96 -3.99
CA ASN A 125 6.62 -2.56 -4.79
C ASN A 125 6.98 -2.36 -6.26
N THR A 126 8.17 -1.86 -6.58
CA THR A 126 8.65 -1.80 -7.97
C THR A 126 8.66 -3.19 -8.60
N LEU A 127 9.22 -4.19 -7.90
CA LEU A 127 9.24 -5.55 -8.41
C LEU A 127 7.83 -6.15 -8.53
N LEU A 128 6.95 -5.86 -7.57
CA LEU A 128 5.55 -6.29 -7.63
C LEU A 128 4.84 -5.70 -8.85
N PHE A 129 5.03 -4.40 -9.13
CA PHE A 129 4.45 -3.78 -10.32
C PHE A 129 5.00 -4.42 -11.59
N GLU A 130 6.31 -4.60 -11.69
CA GLU A 130 6.95 -5.24 -12.84
C GLU A 130 6.46 -6.67 -13.06
N TYR A 131 6.26 -7.42 -11.98
CA TYR A 131 5.68 -8.76 -12.03
C TYR A 131 4.23 -8.73 -12.54
N VAL A 132 3.38 -7.85 -12.00
CA VAL A 132 1.97 -7.71 -12.39
C VAL A 132 1.80 -7.23 -13.83
N TYR A 133 2.63 -6.29 -14.28
CA TYR A 133 2.62 -5.79 -15.65
C TYR A 133 3.39 -6.70 -16.64
N GLY A 134 3.99 -7.80 -16.16
CA GLY A 134 4.65 -8.79 -17.00
C GLY A 134 5.98 -8.35 -17.62
N GLY A 135 6.66 -7.34 -17.05
CA GLY A 135 7.88 -6.79 -17.62
C GLY A 135 8.57 -5.74 -16.74
N VAL A 136 9.80 -5.37 -17.13
CA VAL A 136 10.55 -4.33 -16.43
C VAL A 136 9.98 -2.96 -16.78
N LEU A 137 9.65 -2.16 -15.78
CA LEU A 137 9.22 -0.78 -15.94
C LEU A 137 10.46 0.06 -16.27
N ARG A 138 10.54 0.54 -17.51
CA ARG A 138 11.65 1.35 -18.04
C ARG A 138 11.23 2.71 -18.55
N GLU A 139 10.05 2.76 -19.15
CA GLU A 139 9.45 3.94 -19.77
C GLU A 139 7.93 3.84 -19.68
N GLY A 140 7.24 4.87 -20.12
CA GLY A 140 5.78 4.93 -20.17
C GLY A 140 5.23 6.15 -19.45
N VAL A 141 3.91 6.15 -19.30
CA VAL A 141 3.15 7.17 -18.57
C VAL A 141 2.15 6.47 -17.68
N ALA A 142 2.00 6.95 -16.45
CA ALA A 142 1.10 6.38 -15.47
C ALA A 142 -0.05 7.32 -15.16
N LEU A 143 -1.26 6.78 -15.02
CA LEU A 143 -2.42 7.47 -14.47
C LEU A 143 -2.74 6.86 -13.12
N PHE A 144 -2.89 7.71 -12.10
CA PHE A 144 -3.29 7.27 -10.77
C PHE A 144 -4.58 7.93 -10.33
N MET A 145 -5.58 7.11 -10.00
CA MET A 145 -6.86 7.53 -9.41
C MET A 145 -6.71 7.97 -7.95
N ALA A 146 -5.87 8.98 -7.73
CA ALA A 146 -5.59 9.62 -6.45
C ALA A 146 -5.35 11.12 -6.69
N ALA A 147 -5.43 11.91 -5.62
CA ALA A 147 -5.04 13.32 -5.63
C ALA A 147 -3.60 13.43 -5.10
N PRO A 148 -2.78 14.38 -5.62
CA PRO A 148 -1.36 14.47 -5.27
C PRO A 148 -1.13 14.70 -3.77
N GLU A 149 -2.01 15.44 -3.10
CA GLU A 149 -1.93 15.73 -1.66
C GLU A 149 -2.05 14.46 -0.80
N LEU A 150 -2.61 13.38 -1.37
CA LEU A 150 -2.72 12.10 -0.67
C LEU A 150 -1.36 11.41 -0.52
N ARG A 151 -0.33 11.77 -1.28
CA ARG A 151 1.02 11.18 -1.15
C ARG A 151 1.67 11.47 0.21
N GLU A 152 1.28 12.56 0.85
CA GLU A 152 1.76 12.95 2.17
C GLU A 152 0.97 12.29 3.30
N ARG A 153 -0.14 11.62 2.95
CA ARG A 153 -1.07 11.03 3.92
C ARG A 153 -1.09 9.52 3.77
N LEU A 154 -1.42 9.01 2.60
CA LEU A 154 -1.68 7.60 2.37
C LEU A 154 -0.42 6.90 1.87
N ASN A 155 0.03 5.89 2.63
CA ASN A 155 1.18 5.06 2.27
C ASN A 155 1.05 4.48 0.84
N PHE A 156 -0.15 4.04 0.45
CA PHE A 156 -0.40 3.53 -0.90
C PHE A 156 -0.09 4.55 -2.00
N VAL A 157 -0.52 5.80 -1.78
CA VAL A 157 -0.31 6.85 -2.77
C VAL A 157 1.16 7.22 -2.85
N ALA A 158 1.80 7.33 -1.69
CA ALA A 158 3.22 7.64 -1.58
C ALA A 158 4.11 6.63 -2.30
N PHE A 159 3.87 5.32 -2.15
CA PHE A 159 4.77 4.35 -2.77
C PHE A 159 4.61 4.26 -4.28
N VAL A 160 3.40 4.43 -4.82
CA VAL A 160 3.21 4.46 -6.29
C VAL A 160 4.01 5.63 -6.87
N ASP A 161 3.87 6.81 -6.26
CA ASP A 161 4.61 8.03 -6.61
C ASP A 161 6.13 7.78 -6.57
N MET A 162 6.64 7.30 -5.43
CA MET A 162 8.08 7.05 -5.23
C MET A 162 8.65 5.96 -6.15
N CYS A 163 7.87 4.92 -6.46
CA CYS A 163 8.32 3.87 -7.40
C CYS A 163 8.46 4.41 -8.82
N LEU A 164 7.47 5.18 -9.28
CA LEU A 164 7.48 5.74 -10.63
C LEU A 164 8.50 6.86 -10.77
N GLU A 165 8.65 7.72 -9.75
CA GLU A 165 9.71 8.72 -9.68
C GLU A 165 11.10 8.09 -9.81
N ARG A 166 11.37 7.01 -9.06
CA ARG A 166 12.64 6.26 -9.15
C ARG A 166 12.89 5.68 -10.54
N LYS A 167 11.83 5.35 -11.27
CA LYS A 167 11.90 4.83 -12.64
C LYS A 167 11.92 5.91 -13.70
N GLY A 168 11.79 7.19 -13.34
CA GLY A 168 11.65 8.29 -14.28
C GLY A 168 10.37 8.22 -15.11
N ILE A 169 9.33 7.53 -14.62
CA ILE A 169 8.04 7.39 -15.30
C ILE A 169 7.12 8.52 -14.84
N GLU A 170 6.55 9.27 -15.78
CA GLU A 170 5.61 10.35 -15.46
C GLU A 170 4.36 9.79 -14.78
N LEU A 171 3.99 10.37 -13.64
CA LEU A 171 2.75 10.07 -12.92
C LEU A 171 1.75 11.22 -13.06
N ILE A 172 0.62 10.92 -13.69
CA ILE A 172 -0.53 11.81 -13.82
C ILE A 172 -1.55 11.47 -12.73
N TYR A 173 -1.84 12.42 -11.86
CA TYR A 173 -2.91 12.31 -10.87
C TYR A 173 -4.26 12.62 -11.50
N ALA A 174 -5.20 11.68 -11.41
CA ALA A 174 -6.52 11.77 -12.03
C ALA A 174 -7.60 12.34 -11.10
N MET A 175 -7.24 12.67 -9.86
CA MET A 175 -8.15 13.29 -8.89
C MET A 175 -7.56 14.59 -8.37
N ARG A 176 -8.45 15.47 -7.91
CA ARG A 176 -8.12 16.66 -7.14
C ARG A 176 -8.87 16.63 -5.82
N LEU A 177 -8.24 17.17 -4.78
CA LEU A 177 -8.90 17.40 -3.51
C LEU A 177 -9.62 18.75 -3.57
N VAL A 178 -10.94 18.76 -3.38
CA VAL A 178 -11.71 20.01 -3.29
C VAL A 178 -11.86 20.46 -1.84
N GLU A 179 -12.01 21.77 -1.65
CA GLU A 179 -12.31 22.35 -0.34
C GLU A 179 -13.68 21.88 0.16
N GLY A 180 -13.82 21.78 1.49
CA GLY A 180 -15.06 21.37 2.13
C GLY A 180 -14.83 20.58 3.41
N GLU A 181 -15.92 20.32 4.12
CA GLU A 181 -15.92 19.57 5.36
C GLU A 181 -16.02 18.05 5.13
N GLY A 182 -15.53 17.28 6.10
CA GLY A 182 -15.66 15.83 6.15
C GLY A 182 -14.47 15.04 5.59
N PRO A 183 -14.61 13.70 5.57
CA PRO A 183 -13.52 12.79 5.22
C PRO A 183 -12.94 13.08 3.83
N VAL A 184 -11.61 12.95 3.71
CA VAL A 184 -10.83 13.26 2.50
C VAL A 184 -11.40 12.57 1.26
N TRP A 185 -11.85 11.32 1.37
CA TRP A 185 -12.40 10.57 0.24
C TRP A 185 -13.72 11.14 -0.31
N LYS A 186 -14.50 11.88 0.49
CA LYS A 186 -15.72 12.57 0.02
C LYS A 186 -15.40 13.82 -0.79
N ARG A 187 -14.18 14.34 -0.66
CA ARG A 187 -13.70 15.57 -1.27
C ARG A 187 -12.81 15.31 -2.49
N LEU A 188 -12.82 14.09 -3.02
CA LEU A 188 -12.10 13.74 -4.23
C LEU A 188 -13.00 13.92 -5.45
N GLU A 189 -12.57 14.79 -6.36
CA GLU A 189 -13.18 14.95 -7.68
C GLU A 189 -12.26 14.46 -8.78
N LEU A 190 -12.87 14.00 -9.88
CA LEU A 190 -12.14 13.56 -11.06
C LEU A 190 -11.58 14.78 -11.80
N ASP A 191 -10.28 14.78 -12.07
CA ASP A 191 -9.66 15.69 -13.01
C ASP A 191 -9.78 15.11 -14.43
N LYS A 192 -10.76 15.63 -15.18
CA LYS A 192 -11.04 15.15 -16.55
C LYS A 192 -9.90 15.50 -17.51
N ASP A 193 -9.25 16.63 -17.32
CA ASP A 193 -8.19 17.09 -18.22
C ASP A 193 -6.94 16.22 -18.03
N ALA A 194 -6.63 15.83 -16.79
CA ALA A 194 -5.57 14.87 -16.49
C ALA A 194 -5.82 13.50 -17.15
N VAL A 195 -7.06 12.99 -17.07
CA VAL A 195 -7.43 11.73 -17.75
C VAL A 195 -7.29 11.86 -19.26
N VAL A 196 -7.77 12.96 -19.85
CA VAL A 196 -7.64 13.21 -21.30
C VAL A 196 -6.17 13.33 -21.71
N ARG A 197 -5.33 14.00 -20.90
CA ARG A 197 -3.89 14.10 -21.12
C ARG A 197 -3.24 12.72 -21.16
N PHE A 198 -3.55 11.85 -20.20
CA PHE A 198 -3.07 10.47 -20.18
C PHE A 198 -3.52 9.67 -21.41
N LEU A 199 -4.79 9.76 -21.80
CA LEU A 199 -5.31 9.03 -22.97
C LEU A 199 -4.67 9.51 -24.28
N LYS A 200 -4.30 10.80 -24.36
CA LYS A 200 -3.65 11.41 -25.54
C LYS A 200 -2.13 11.30 -25.55
N ALA A 201 -1.51 10.91 -24.43
CA ALA A 201 -0.08 10.70 -24.32
C ALA A 201 0.38 9.68 -25.37
N ARG A 202 1.49 9.97 -26.05
CA ARG A 202 2.05 9.07 -27.08
C ARG A 202 2.94 7.99 -26.44
N GLU A 203 3.35 8.22 -25.22
CA GLU A 203 4.14 7.37 -24.36
C GLU A 203 3.41 6.04 -24.12
N GLU A 204 4.16 4.95 -24.21
CA GLU A 204 3.74 3.59 -23.92
C GLU A 204 4.84 2.90 -23.09
N PRO A 205 4.49 1.92 -22.24
CA PRO A 205 3.14 1.49 -21.92
C PRO A 205 2.37 2.52 -21.08
N LYS A 206 1.06 2.57 -21.27
CA LYS A 206 0.13 3.26 -20.37
C LYS A 206 -0.14 2.42 -19.13
N LEU A 207 0.33 2.91 -17.97
CA LEU A 207 0.14 2.26 -16.68
C LEU A 207 -1.05 2.86 -15.95
N PHE A 208 -1.93 2.02 -15.40
CA PHE A 208 -3.10 2.48 -14.65
C PHE A 208 -3.05 1.98 -13.22
N PHE A 209 -3.04 2.92 -12.27
CA PHE A 209 -3.07 2.67 -10.84
C PHE A 209 -4.39 3.17 -10.25
N THR A 210 -4.98 2.36 -9.38
CA THR A 210 -6.18 2.75 -8.64
C THR A 210 -6.19 2.09 -7.28
N ALA A 211 -6.59 2.85 -6.26
CA ALA A 211 -6.96 2.23 -4.99
C ALA A 211 -8.32 1.51 -5.15
N PRO A 212 -8.66 0.52 -4.30
CA PRO A 212 -9.99 -0.10 -4.30
C PRO A 212 -11.13 0.92 -4.15
N ALA A 213 -10.92 2.00 -3.41
CA ALA A 213 -11.86 3.12 -3.31
C ALA A 213 -12.05 3.86 -4.65
N GLY A 214 -10.99 4.00 -5.44
CA GLY A 214 -11.04 4.57 -6.79
C GLY A 214 -11.85 3.70 -7.75
N VAL A 215 -11.68 2.38 -7.68
CA VAL A 215 -12.52 1.41 -8.42
C VAL A 215 -13.98 1.54 -8.00
N TYR A 216 -14.26 1.56 -6.69
CA TYR A 216 -15.62 1.73 -6.18
C TYR A 216 -16.27 3.05 -6.64
N LEU A 217 -15.54 4.17 -6.61
CA LEU A 217 -16.04 5.47 -7.06
C LEU A 217 -16.30 5.50 -8.57
N MET A 218 -15.42 4.90 -9.37
CA MET A 218 -15.63 4.73 -10.81
C MET A 218 -16.86 3.88 -11.09
N CYS A 219 -16.97 2.71 -10.47
CA CYS A 219 -18.11 1.81 -10.62
C CYS A 219 -19.41 2.48 -10.16
N ARG A 220 -19.42 3.19 -9.02
CA ARG A 220 -20.61 3.89 -8.52
C ARG A 220 -21.03 5.03 -9.44
N LYS A 221 -20.09 5.84 -9.95
CA LYS A 221 -20.38 6.89 -10.93
C LYS A 221 -20.93 6.30 -12.23
N PHE A 222 -20.42 5.16 -12.68
CA PHE A 222 -20.90 4.50 -13.88
C PHE A 222 -22.30 3.89 -13.69
N SER A 223 -22.52 3.20 -12.57
CA SER A 223 -23.82 2.62 -12.20
C SER A 223 -24.89 3.68 -11.98
N SER A 224 -24.53 4.88 -11.50
CA SER A 224 -25.45 6.00 -11.33
C SER A 224 -25.73 6.79 -12.61
N MET A 225 -25.05 6.52 -13.73
CA MET A 225 -25.38 7.11 -15.02
C MET A 225 -26.61 6.42 -15.63
N GLY A 226 -27.65 7.20 -15.93
CA GLY A 226 -28.79 6.76 -16.75
C GLY A 226 -28.37 6.36 -18.16
N GLY A 227 -29.17 5.51 -18.83
CA GLY A 227 -28.81 4.87 -20.11
C GLY A 227 -28.37 5.84 -21.22
N VAL A 228 -28.98 7.02 -21.29
CA VAL A 228 -28.65 8.07 -22.26
C VAL A 228 -27.26 8.67 -22.02
N LYS A 229 -26.90 8.96 -20.76
CA LYS A 229 -25.56 9.48 -20.40
C LYS A 229 -24.48 8.45 -20.69
N ARG A 230 -24.78 7.17 -20.50
CA ARG A 230 -23.88 6.04 -20.81
C ARG A 230 -23.60 5.95 -22.31
N ALA A 231 -24.63 6.09 -23.15
CA ALA A 231 -24.49 6.11 -24.61
C ALA A 231 -23.71 7.33 -25.10
N LEU A 232 -24.00 8.52 -24.55
CA LEU A 232 -23.28 9.75 -24.90
C LEU A 232 -21.81 9.70 -24.49
N TYR A 233 -21.50 9.11 -23.32
CA TYR A 233 -20.13 8.89 -22.88
C TYR A 233 -19.37 7.97 -23.85
N ARG A 234 -19.96 6.82 -24.23
CA ARG A 234 -19.40 5.92 -25.26
C ARG A 234 -19.09 6.64 -26.57
N MET A 235 -19.98 7.53 -26.99
CA MET A 235 -19.85 8.28 -28.24
C MET A 235 -18.79 9.38 -28.17
N LEU A 236 -18.67 10.06 -27.02
CA LEU A 236 -17.71 11.16 -26.81
C LEU A 236 -16.29 10.67 -26.51
N THR A 237 -16.13 9.53 -25.83
CA THR A 237 -14.81 9.01 -25.45
C THR A 237 -14.28 7.95 -26.42
N GLY A 238 -15.12 7.41 -27.31
CA GLY A 238 -14.75 6.35 -28.25
C GLY A 238 -14.36 5.02 -27.57
N ALA A 239 -14.49 4.92 -26.25
CA ALA A 239 -14.09 3.75 -25.48
C ALA A 239 -15.33 3.02 -24.92
N PRO A 240 -15.41 1.68 -25.05
CA PRO A 240 -16.46 0.90 -24.40
C PRO A 240 -16.31 1.02 -22.88
N PRO A 241 -17.41 0.95 -22.12
CA PRO A 241 -17.35 1.00 -20.68
C PRO A 241 -16.64 -0.24 -20.15
N VAL A 242 -15.71 -0.02 -19.23
CA VAL A 242 -14.97 -1.09 -18.57
C VAL A 242 -15.85 -1.69 -17.48
N ASP A 243 -16.27 -2.93 -17.68
CA ASP A 243 -16.86 -3.74 -16.61
C ASP A 243 -15.71 -4.30 -15.74
N LEU A 244 -15.53 -3.72 -14.56
CA LEU A 244 -14.50 -4.14 -13.61
C LEU A 244 -14.95 -5.34 -12.75
N GLY A 245 -16.11 -5.94 -13.05
CA GLY A 245 -16.71 -7.01 -12.28
C GLY A 245 -17.25 -6.56 -10.92
N ARG A 246 -17.82 -7.50 -10.16
CA ARG A 246 -18.13 -7.29 -8.74
C ARG A 246 -16.83 -7.49 -7.96
N GLY A 247 -16.44 -6.51 -7.14
CA GLY A 247 -15.25 -6.62 -6.30
C GLY A 247 -15.31 -7.86 -5.38
N PRO A 248 -14.16 -8.40 -4.96
CA PRO A 248 -14.12 -9.52 -4.02
C PRO A 248 -14.80 -9.06 -2.71
N GLY A 249 -15.92 -9.71 -2.37
CA GLY A 249 -16.76 -9.33 -1.22
C GLY A 249 -18.27 -9.24 -1.50
N GLN A 250 -18.72 -9.51 -2.73
CA GLN A 250 -20.15 -9.64 -3.06
C GLN A 250 -20.51 -11.01 -3.63
N HIS A 251 -19.95 -12.08 -3.05
CA HIS A 251 -20.63 -13.37 -3.10
C HIS A 251 -21.73 -13.34 -2.04
N PRO A 252 -22.98 -13.69 -2.36
CA PRO A 252 -23.86 -14.23 -1.34
C PRO A 252 -23.15 -15.44 -0.74
N VAL A 253 -23.02 -15.47 0.58
CA VAL A 253 -22.68 -16.71 1.28
C VAL A 253 -23.85 -17.64 1.05
N GLU A 254 -23.77 -18.46 0.01
CA GLU A 254 -24.72 -19.56 -0.20
C GLU A 254 -24.35 -20.68 0.77
N GLY A 255 -25.06 -20.70 1.91
CA GLY A 255 -25.45 -21.91 2.64
C GLY A 255 -24.35 -22.70 3.39
N PRO A 256 -24.75 -23.46 4.43
CA PRO A 256 -23.82 -24.23 5.23
C PRO A 256 -23.36 -25.48 4.47
N LEU A 257 -22.06 -25.77 4.53
CA LEU A 257 -21.50 -27.07 4.15
C LEU A 257 -21.91 -28.09 5.22
N HIS A 258 -22.70 -29.08 4.79
CA HIS A 258 -22.80 -30.39 5.46
C HIS A 258 -21.64 -31.28 4.99
#